data_AF-A0A354XVI1-F1
#
_entry.id   AF-A0A354XVI1-F1
#
_cell.length_a   1.000
_cell.length_b   1.000
_cell.length_c   1.000
_cell.angle_alpha   90.00
_cell.angle_beta   90.00
_cell.angle_gamma   90.00
#
_symmetry.space_group_name_H-M   'P 1'
#
loop_
_entity.id
_entity.type
_entity.pdbx_description
1 polymer ?
#
loop_
_entity_poly.entity_id
_entity_poly.type
_entity_poly.pdbx_seq_one_letter_code
_entity_poly.pdbx_strand_id
1 'polypeptide(L)'
;ERNVSWQVPQVEITDYPRVGWRGLMLDVSRHFFTVDEVKQYLDNMVKYKYNLFHWHLTDDEGWRIEIKSLPKLTEVGAWRQEQIGWFGGFSQPDPDAPKNYGGFYTQEQIREIVQYAKERNIQVMPEI
;
A
#
# COMPACT_ATOMS: atom_id res chain seq x y z
N GLU A 1 29.66 -5.10 -4.34
CA GLU A 1 30.20 -5.90 -3.22
C GLU A 1 30.98 -7.11 -3.73
N ARG A 2 32.24 -6.93 -4.12
CA ARG A 2 33.14 -8.06 -4.39
C ARG A 2 34.38 -7.76 -3.52
N ASN A 3 34.78 -8.69 -2.63
CA ASN A 3 35.80 -8.57 -1.56
C ASN A 3 35.30 -8.35 -0.12
N VAL A 4 34.10 -8.82 0.24
CA VAL A 4 33.67 -8.91 1.65
C VAL A 4 33.77 -10.36 2.11
N SER A 5 34.47 -10.59 3.23
CA SER A 5 34.48 -11.88 3.93
C SER A 5 33.31 -11.91 4.92
N TRP A 6 32.27 -12.66 4.60
CA TRP A 6 31.10 -12.82 5.45
C TRP A 6 31.34 -13.91 6.49
N GLN A 7 31.05 -13.63 7.75
CA GLN A 7 31.09 -14.61 8.84
C GLN A 7 29.72 -14.67 9.52
N VAL A 8 29.22 -15.87 9.78
CA VAL A 8 27.98 -16.11 10.54
C VAL A 8 28.25 -17.15 11.63
N PRO A 9 27.70 -17.00 12.85
CA PRO A 9 27.89 -17.99 13.91
C PRO A 9 27.16 -19.29 13.60
N GLN A 10 27.74 -20.42 13.99
CA GLN A 10 27.03 -21.70 14.00
C GLN A 10 26.04 -21.72 15.17
N VAL A 11 24.76 -21.89 14.87
CA VAL A 11 23.66 -21.91 15.84
C VAL A 11 22.62 -22.96 15.46
N GLU A 12 21.84 -23.40 16.45
CA GLU A 12 20.64 -24.22 16.24
C GLU A 12 19.41 -23.34 16.48
N ILE A 13 18.46 -23.33 15.55
CA ILE A 13 17.27 -22.46 15.59
C ILE A 13 16.01 -23.32 15.43
N THR A 14 15.10 -23.21 16.39
CA THR A 14 13.71 -23.65 16.26
C THR A 14 12.83 -22.40 16.24
N ASP A 15 12.10 -22.17 15.14
CA ASP A 15 11.29 -20.95 14.95
C ASP A 15 9.90 -21.30 14.42
N TYR A 16 8.87 -20.66 14.97
CA TYR A 16 7.47 -20.79 14.56
C TYR A 16 6.66 -19.59 15.03
N PRO A 17 5.61 -19.18 14.31
CA PRO A 17 4.83 -18.01 14.69
C PRO A 17 3.94 -18.31 15.91
N ARG A 18 3.94 -17.40 16.90
CA ARG A 18 2.97 -17.43 18.02
C ARG A 18 1.52 -17.27 17.54
N VAL A 19 1.32 -16.47 16.49
CA VAL A 19 0.00 -16.18 15.90
C VAL A 19 0.04 -16.31 14.38
N GLY A 20 -1.02 -16.88 13.81
CA GLY A 20 -1.16 -17.05 12.36
C GLY A 20 -1.38 -15.72 11.61
N TRP A 21 -2.00 -14.74 12.26
CA TRP A 21 -2.30 -13.42 11.70
C TRP A 21 -1.27 -12.39 12.14
N ARG A 22 -0.38 -12.00 11.22
CA ARG A 22 0.63 -10.96 11.44
C ARG A 22 0.46 -9.94 10.34
N GLY A 23 -0.46 -9.01 10.58
CA GLY A 23 -0.89 -8.03 9.59
C GLY A 23 -0.28 -6.66 9.80
N LEU A 24 -0.03 -5.95 8.70
CA LEU A 24 0.17 -4.50 8.68
C LEU A 24 -0.82 -3.87 7.72
N MET A 25 -1.30 -2.68 8.05
CA MET A 25 -2.22 -1.90 7.21
C MET A 25 -1.48 -0.73 6.54
N LEU A 26 -1.79 -0.51 5.27
CA LEU A 26 -1.34 0.66 4.50
C LEU A 26 -2.56 1.41 3.95
N ASP A 27 -2.71 2.66 4.40
CA ASP A 27 -3.65 3.64 3.87
C ASP A 27 -3.04 4.30 2.64
N VAL A 28 -3.58 3.96 1.47
CA VAL A 28 -3.25 4.58 0.19
C VAL A 28 -4.33 5.58 -0.26
N SER A 29 -5.41 5.70 0.52
CA SER A 29 -6.53 6.58 0.24
C SER A 29 -6.18 8.02 0.55
N ARG A 30 -5.66 8.31 1.74
CA ARG A 30 -5.35 9.70 2.16
C ARG A 30 -4.25 10.33 1.31
N HIS A 31 -3.19 9.57 1.05
CA HIS A 31 -2.10 9.92 0.15
C HIS A 31 -1.78 8.69 -0.70
N PHE A 32 -1.64 8.89 -2.01
CA PHE A 32 -1.40 7.79 -2.94
C PHE A 32 0.06 7.34 -2.89
N PHE A 33 0.28 6.03 -2.89
CA PHE A 33 1.58 5.38 -3.02
C PHE A 33 1.68 4.65 -4.35
N THR A 34 2.80 4.78 -5.04
CA THR A 34 3.07 4.09 -6.30
C THR A 34 3.18 2.57 -6.11
N VAL A 35 3.08 1.82 -7.21
CA VAL A 35 3.25 0.36 -7.19
C VAL A 35 4.59 -0.05 -6.59
N ASP A 36 5.66 0.69 -6.89
CA ASP A 36 7.00 0.36 -6.40
C ASP A 36 7.15 0.64 -4.90
N GLU A 37 6.52 1.71 -4.38
CA GLU A 37 6.47 1.98 -2.94
C GLU A 37 5.67 0.90 -2.20
N VAL A 38 4.55 0.43 -2.76
CA VAL A 38 3.79 -0.69 -2.19
C VAL A 38 4.63 -1.98 -2.19
N LYS A 39 5.38 -2.27 -3.26
CA LYS A 39 6.29 -3.42 -3.29
C LYS A 39 7.41 -3.30 -2.25
N GLN A 40 7.99 -2.12 -2.09
CA GLN A 40 9.00 -1.85 -1.06
C GLN A 40 8.42 -2.07 0.35
N TYR A 41 7.17 -1.69 0.58
CA TYR A 41 6.47 -1.97 1.83
C TYR A 41 6.31 -3.49 2.08
N LEU A 42 5.94 -4.25 1.04
CA LEU A 42 5.84 -5.71 1.10
C LEU A 42 7.20 -6.37 1.36
N ASP A 43 8.28 -5.90 0.77
CA ASP A 43 9.64 -6.41 1.05
C ASP A 43 10.03 -6.19 2.52
N ASN A 44 9.67 -5.03 3.09
CA ASN A 44 9.87 -4.76 4.51
C ASN A 44 9.02 -5.69 5.40
N MET A 45 7.78 -6.00 5.01
CA MET A 45 6.95 -6.98 5.72
C MET A 45 7.63 -8.35 5.80
N VAL A 46 8.20 -8.83 4.68
CA VAL A 46 8.91 -10.11 4.62
C VAL A 46 10.10 -10.15 5.57
N LYS A 47 10.90 -9.07 5.61
CA LYS A 47 12.07 -8.96 6.49
C LYS A 47 11.75 -9.26 7.96
N TYR A 48 10.53 -8.92 8.39
CA TYR A 48 10.05 -9.12 9.76
C TYR A 48 8.99 -10.22 9.89
N LYS A 49 8.83 -11.09 8.88
CA LYS A 49 7.92 -12.25 8.86
C LYS A 49 6.42 -11.91 8.99
N TYR A 50 5.99 -10.70 8.61
CA TYR A 50 4.56 -10.38 8.46
C TYR A 50 3.99 -11.13 7.24
N ASN A 51 2.72 -11.52 7.32
CA ASN A 51 2.08 -12.38 6.32
C ASN A 51 0.69 -11.91 5.87
N LEU A 52 0.22 -10.76 6.35
CA LEU A 52 -1.04 -10.18 5.91
C LEU A 52 -0.88 -8.68 5.62
N PHE A 53 -1.20 -8.30 4.39
CA PHE A 53 -1.20 -6.93 3.94
C PHE A 53 -2.65 -6.45 3.89
N HIS A 54 -3.03 -5.65 4.88
CA HIS A 54 -4.33 -5.00 4.90
C HIS A 54 -4.23 -3.71 4.07
N TRP A 55 -4.93 -3.68 2.95
CA TRP A 55 -4.81 -2.62 1.97
C TRP A 55 -6.06 -1.77 1.97
N HIS A 56 -5.96 -0.60 2.59
CA HIS A 56 -7.04 0.37 2.73
C HIS A 56 -7.08 1.24 1.46
N LEU A 57 -7.97 0.89 0.54
CA LEU A 57 -7.97 1.37 -0.85
C LEU A 57 -8.86 2.61 -1.08
N THR A 58 -9.69 2.98 -0.11
CA THR A 58 -10.75 3.97 -0.29
C THR A 58 -11.06 4.64 1.05
N ASP A 59 -11.37 5.92 1.00
CA ASP A 59 -11.84 6.73 2.13
C ASP A 59 -12.49 8.01 1.56
N ASP A 60 -12.83 8.97 2.41
CA ASP A 60 -13.45 10.24 2.02
C ASP A 60 -12.60 11.02 0.99
N GLU A 61 -11.27 10.94 1.10
CA GLU A 61 -10.33 11.73 0.29
C GLU A 61 -9.84 11.01 -0.99
N GLY A 62 -10.25 9.76 -1.22
CA GLY A 62 -9.65 8.97 -2.28
C GLY A 62 -10.35 7.66 -2.61
N TRP A 63 -10.40 7.34 -3.91
CA TRP A 63 -10.71 6.01 -4.42
C TRP A 63 -9.57 5.47 -5.28
N ARG A 64 -8.91 4.39 -4.86
CA ARG A 64 -7.61 3.97 -5.42
C ARG A 64 -7.64 2.74 -6.30
N ILE A 65 -8.80 2.14 -6.57
CA ILE A 65 -8.90 0.91 -7.36
C ILE A 65 -9.77 1.05 -8.61
N GLU A 66 -9.28 0.64 -9.77
CA GLU A 66 -10.08 0.64 -11.00
C GLU A 66 -11.25 -0.36 -10.95
N ILE A 67 -12.46 0.17 -11.03
CA ILE A 67 -13.69 -0.60 -11.25
C ILE A 67 -14.25 -0.24 -12.63
N LYS A 68 -14.02 -1.12 -13.61
CA LYS A 68 -14.36 -0.87 -15.03
C LYS A 68 -15.82 -0.50 -15.29
N SER A 69 -16.76 -1.02 -14.49
CA SER A 69 -18.18 -0.68 -14.59
C SER A 69 -18.54 0.67 -13.98
N LEU A 70 -17.65 1.27 -13.18
CA LEU A 70 -17.85 2.51 -12.43
C LEU A 70 -16.66 3.47 -12.64
N PRO A 71 -16.41 3.93 -13.89
CA PRO A 71 -15.20 4.69 -14.24
C PRO A 71 -15.06 6.01 -13.46
N LYS A 72 -16.19 6.64 -13.07
CA LYS A 72 -16.18 7.87 -12.27
C LYS A 72 -15.49 7.73 -10.92
N LEU A 73 -15.39 6.52 -10.36
CA LEU A 73 -14.70 6.28 -9.10
C LEU A 73 -13.21 6.67 -9.21
N THR A 74 -12.56 6.39 -10.34
CA THR A 74 -11.14 6.73 -10.55
C THR A 74 -10.94 7.98 -11.42
N GLU A 75 -11.86 8.29 -12.35
CA GLU A 75 -11.79 9.54 -13.12
C GLU A 75 -12.00 10.78 -12.24
N VAL A 76 -12.80 10.66 -11.18
CA VAL A 76 -13.10 11.76 -10.25
C VAL A 76 -12.59 11.45 -8.84
N GLY A 77 -13.01 10.33 -8.25
CA GLY A 77 -12.72 10.01 -6.84
C GLY A 77 -11.25 9.73 -6.53
N ALA A 78 -10.40 9.47 -7.54
CA ALA A 78 -8.96 9.31 -7.32
C ALA A 78 -8.22 10.65 -7.19
N TRP A 79 -8.88 11.79 -7.39
CA TRP A 79 -8.20 13.09 -7.51
C TRP A 79 -8.82 14.14 -6.60
N ARG A 80 -7.96 14.86 -5.89
CA ARG A 80 -8.35 15.97 -5.03
C ARG A 80 -7.40 17.15 -5.19
N GLN A 81 -7.80 18.27 -4.59
CA GLN A 81 -6.87 19.37 -4.33
C GLN A 81 -5.83 18.90 -3.30
N GLU A 82 -4.58 19.29 -3.50
CA GLU A 82 -3.55 19.11 -2.48
C GLU A 82 -3.93 19.91 -1.22
N GLN A 83 -3.83 19.26 -0.07
CA GLN A 83 -4.17 19.84 1.22
C GLN A 83 -2.93 19.71 2.10
N ILE A 84 -2.39 20.85 2.54
CA ILE A 84 -1.19 20.92 3.38
C ILE A 84 -1.62 21.49 4.72
N GLY A 85 -1.34 20.77 5.80
CA GLY A 85 -1.72 21.21 7.14
C GLY A 85 -1.74 20.09 8.15
N TRP A 86 -2.23 20.41 9.34
CA TRP A 86 -2.43 19.44 10.42
C TRP A 86 -3.85 18.87 10.37
N PHE A 87 -3.98 17.59 10.74
CA PHE A 87 -5.27 16.91 10.76
C PHE A 87 -6.25 17.61 11.71
N GLY A 88 -7.41 18.03 11.20
CA GLY A 88 -8.40 18.83 11.94
C GLY A 88 -8.20 20.34 11.84
N GLY A 89 -7.14 20.81 11.16
CA GLY A 89 -6.86 22.23 10.89
C GLY A 89 -6.80 22.57 9.40
N PHE A 90 -7.28 21.69 8.53
CA PHE A 90 -7.25 21.93 7.08
C PHE A 90 -8.15 23.12 6.72
N SER A 91 -7.65 23.96 5.81
CA SER A 91 -8.49 24.94 5.12
C SER A 91 -9.57 24.21 4.33
N GLN A 92 -10.74 24.85 4.21
CA GLN A 92 -11.77 24.36 3.30
C GLN A 92 -11.18 24.23 1.88
N PRO A 93 -11.47 23.16 1.15
CA PRO A 93 -11.01 23.03 -0.23
C PRO A 93 -11.56 24.17 -1.07
N ASP A 94 -10.70 24.75 -1.90
CA ASP A 94 -11.08 25.74 -2.89
C ASP A 94 -11.82 25.01 -4.02
N PRO A 95 -13.11 25.32 -4.27
CA PRO A 95 -13.89 24.66 -5.31
C PRO A 95 -13.31 24.81 -6.72
N ASP A 96 -12.55 25.89 -6.97
CA ASP A 96 -12.00 26.23 -8.29
C ASP A 96 -10.56 25.74 -8.48
N ALA A 97 -9.94 25.20 -7.42
CA ALA A 97 -8.57 24.69 -7.49
C ALA A 97 -8.47 23.40 -8.31
N PRO A 98 -7.34 23.16 -9.00
CA PRO A 98 -7.13 21.95 -9.78
C PRO A 98 -7.11 20.71 -8.87
N LYS A 99 -7.84 19.67 -9.28
CA LYS A 99 -7.82 18.35 -8.63
C LYS A 99 -6.79 17.46 -9.30
N ASN A 100 -5.51 17.75 -9.05
CA ASN A 100 -4.38 17.07 -9.69
C ASN A 100 -3.54 16.24 -8.70
N TYR A 101 -3.92 16.20 -7.43
CA TYR A 101 -3.26 15.38 -6.42
C TYR A 101 -3.98 14.03 -6.27
N GLY A 102 -3.27 12.93 -6.53
CA GLY A 102 -3.82 11.59 -6.36
C GLY A 102 -3.23 10.55 -7.30
N GLY A 103 -4.04 9.54 -7.58
CA GLY A 103 -3.66 8.35 -8.33
C GLY A 103 -4.55 7.16 -7.97
N PHE A 104 -4.50 6.13 -8.81
CA PHE A 104 -5.20 4.86 -8.60
C PHE A 104 -4.42 3.72 -9.27
N TYR A 105 -4.70 2.50 -8.85
CA TYR A 105 -4.18 1.29 -9.45
C TYR A 105 -5.14 0.75 -10.49
N THR A 106 -4.61 0.47 -11.69
CA THR A 106 -5.35 -0.29 -12.70
C THR A 106 -5.54 -1.73 -12.23
N GLN A 107 -6.48 -2.46 -12.83
CA GLN A 107 -6.64 -3.89 -12.52
C GLN A 107 -5.36 -4.70 -12.76
N GLU A 108 -4.58 -4.35 -13.76
CA GLU A 108 -3.29 -4.99 -14.05
C GLU A 108 -2.28 -4.76 -12.91
N GLN A 109 -2.19 -3.53 -12.41
CA GLN A 109 -1.32 -3.20 -11.27
C GLN A 109 -1.78 -3.88 -9.97
N ILE A 110 -3.10 -3.96 -9.74
CA ILE A 110 -3.62 -4.74 -8.60
C ILE A 110 -3.21 -6.21 -8.71
N ARG A 111 -3.38 -6.83 -9.89
CA ARG A 111 -2.96 -8.23 -10.11
C ARG A 111 -1.47 -8.42 -9.88
N GLU A 112 -0.67 -7.48 -10.35
CA GLU A 112 0.79 -7.47 -10.15
C GLU A 112 1.14 -7.44 -8.66
N ILE A 113 0.57 -6.52 -7.88
CA ILE A 113 0.84 -6.39 -6.44
C ILE A 113 0.37 -7.65 -5.68
N VAL A 114 -0.81 -8.17 -6.00
CA VAL A 114 -1.34 -9.40 -5.37
C VAL A 114 -0.42 -10.59 -5.66
N GLN A 115 0.05 -10.73 -6.91
CA GLN A 115 0.99 -11.78 -7.28
C GLN A 115 2.34 -11.61 -6.56
N TYR A 116 2.85 -10.38 -6.50
CA TYR A 116 4.10 -10.05 -5.81
C TYR A 116 4.06 -10.37 -4.31
N ALA A 117 2.95 -10.05 -3.65
CA ALA A 117 2.68 -10.40 -2.25
C ALA A 117 2.60 -11.91 -2.05
N LYS A 118 1.90 -12.62 -2.96
CA LYS A 118 1.74 -14.08 -2.91
C LYS A 118 3.09 -14.82 -3.00
N GLU A 119 3.98 -14.40 -3.89
CA GLU A 119 5.34 -14.96 -4.02
C GLU A 119 6.17 -14.82 -2.73
N ARG A 120 5.75 -13.90 -1.85
CA ARG A 120 6.37 -13.59 -0.56
C ARG A 120 5.62 -14.15 0.64
N ASN A 121 4.62 -15.02 0.41
CA ASN A 121 3.75 -15.58 1.44
C ASN A 121 2.95 -14.52 2.23
N ILE A 122 2.60 -13.41 1.56
CA ILE A 122 1.75 -12.37 2.11
C ILE A 122 0.35 -12.49 1.50
N GLN A 123 -0.67 -12.60 2.34
CA GLN A 123 -2.07 -12.52 1.94
C GLN A 123 -2.49 -11.05 1.82
N VAL A 124 -3.12 -10.68 0.71
CA VAL A 124 -3.70 -9.34 0.54
C VAL A 124 -5.15 -9.34 1.00
N MET A 125 -5.50 -8.42 1.89
CA MET A 125 -6.85 -8.14 2.35
C MET A 125 -7.24 -6.74 1.88
N PRO A 126 -8.13 -6.61 0.88
CA PRO A 126 -8.63 -5.30 0.46
C PRO A 126 -9.69 -4.79 1.44
N GLU A 127 -9.67 -3.49 1.72
CA GLU A 127 -10.74 -2.73 2.38
C GLU A 127 -11.25 -1.66 1.41
N ILE A 128 -12.58 -1.57 1.31
CA ILE A 128 -13.33 -0.64 0.46
C ILE A 128 -14.28 0.18 1.33
#